data_AF-D9WEA5-F1
#
_entry.id   AF-D9WEA5-F1
#
_cell.length_a   1.000
_cell.length_b   1.000
_cell.length_c   1.000
_cell.angle_alpha   90.00
_cell.angle_beta   90.00
_cell.angle_gamma   90.00
#
_symmetry.space_group_name_H-M   'P 1'
#
loop_
_entity.id
_entity.type
_entity.pdbx_description
1 polymer ?
#
loop_
_entity_poly.entity_id
_entity_poly.type
_entity_poly.pdbx_seq_one_letter_code
_entity_poly.pdbx_strand_id
1 'polypeptide(L)'
;MRLPDSERSRAVLIGTSRYSDPKLPDLPAVRDTIEDLAATLTHPAYGGLSDRHCTVLLDKGDIQQVGRSLRATAAGAEDLLLVYFVGHGLIAPRRQDLYLSLADSEFEDPEFGSLEYRKLRDVVLDSRATSKVIILDCCFSGRALSGTMAGPEAAVLGQVDVAGTYVMASSQGNEVSLIQDGEKNTAFTGRLIRLLRDGVAGGPELLSIDEVYRRLQTAMTAEGLPAPLQRGSRNAALLALARNRAHRIPDDPARHDAAVALCEAGKYAEAAEAFGALLEEQESLLGADHVATLRTRQWLAHTRGGAGAPAESADRLREIHAWQTRLLGPDHPDTLRSRQFLAVNLGESGRRPEAIRMLRLLLLDRRRVLGGDDVATLRTRHVLAHNLALMGEHDEAAALLRELVADRERVLGPDHPHTLRARRDLSELVVGG
;
A
#
# COMPACT_ATOMS: atom_id res chain seq x y z
N MET A 1 12.23 12.64 -1.58
CA MET A 1 10.78 12.78 -1.42
C MET A 1 10.48 12.63 0.06
N ARG A 2 9.70 13.53 0.66
CA ARG A 2 9.32 13.45 2.08
C ARG A 2 7.87 13.87 2.24
N LEU A 3 7.27 13.48 3.36
CA LEU A 3 5.97 14.01 3.79
C LEU A 3 6.09 15.46 4.27
N PRO A 4 4.97 16.21 4.27
CA PRO A 4 4.91 17.52 4.89
C PRO A 4 5.14 17.39 6.41
N ASP A 5 5.82 18.37 6.98
CA ASP A 5 6.01 18.52 8.42
C ASP A 5 4.66 18.92 9.03
N SER A 6 4.12 18.06 9.89
CA SER A 6 2.77 18.22 10.45
C SER A 6 2.59 19.53 11.21
N GLU A 7 3.63 20.04 11.88
CA GLU A 7 3.57 21.25 12.71
C GLU A 7 3.80 22.53 11.90
N ARG A 8 4.44 22.43 10.73
CA ARG A 8 4.82 23.58 9.88
C ARG A 8 4.01 23.68 8.59
N SER A 9 3.22 22.66 8.29
CA SER A 9 2.34 22.62 7.12
C SER A 9 0.92 23.05 7.49
N ARG A 10 0.26 23.74 6.57
CA ARG A 10 -1.11 24.22 6.75
C ARG A 10 -1.93 23.96 5.49
N ALA A 11 -3.22 23.71 5.67
CA ALA A 11 -4.17 23.61 4.58
C ALA A 11 -5.40 24.48 4.80
N VAL A 12 -5.95 25.01 3.70
CA VAL A 12 -7.27 25.65 3.65
C VAL A 12 -8.09 24.96 2.58
N LEU A 13 -9.20 24.34 2.98
CA LEU A 13 -10.18 23.72 2.09
C LEU A 13 -11.41 24.63 2.04
N ILE A 14 -11.63 25.26 0.89
CA ILE A 14 -12.71 26.21 0.63
C ILE A 14 -13.76 25.50 -0.23
N GLY A 15 -15.02 25.55 0.17
CA GLY A 15 -16.07 25.11 -0.73
C GLY A 15 -17.44 25.63 -0.40
N THR A 16 -18.24 25.68 -1.46
CA THR A 16 -19.56 26.27 -1.45
C THR A 16 -20.54 25.27 -2.04
N SER A 17 -21.40 24.72 -1.18
CA SER A 17 -22.46 23.78 -1.54
C SER A 17 -23.80 24.45 -1.78
N ARG A 18 -24.01 25.65 -1.21
CA ARG A 18 -25.25 26.42 -1.33
C ARG A 18 -24.99 27.85 -1.80
N TYR A 19 -25.84 28.34 -2.68
CA TYR A 19 -25.72 29.68 -3.26
C TYR A 19 -27.01 30.49 -3.08
N SER A 20 -26.85 31.79 -2.89
CA SER A 20 -27.97 32.72 -2.72
C SER A 20 -28.57 33.14 -4.07
N ASP A 21 -27.78 33.18 -5.14
CA ASP A 21 -28.22 33.51 -6.49
C ASP A 21 -28.87 32.28 -7.16
N PRO A 22 -30.15 32.36 -7.60
CA PRO A 22 -30.83 31.24 -8.27
C PRO A 22 -30.19 30.81 -9.61
N LYS A 23 -29.30 31.62 -10.20
CA LYS A 23 -28.52 31.25 -11.39
C LYS A 23 -27.31 30.37 -11.07
N LEU A 24 -26.93 30.25 -9.80
CA LEU A 24 -25.89 29.35 -9.31
C LEU A 24 -26.57 28.15 -8.64
N PRO A 25 -26.71 27.01 -9.33
CA PRO A 25 -27.34 25.84 -8.72
C PRO A 25 -26.51 25.33 -7.54
N ASP A 26 -27.19 24.91 -6.47
CA ASP A 26 -26.58 24.24 -5.33
C ASP A 26 -25.83 22.98 -5.76
N LEU A 27 -24.73 22.69 -5.05
CA LEU A 27 -23.86 21.55 -5.29
C LEU A 27 -23.76 20.70 -4.01
N PRO A 28 -24.76 19.85 -3.70
CA PRO A 28 -24.81 19.09 -2.44
C PRO A 28 -23.55 18.23 -2.20
N ALA A 29 -22.99 17.65 -3.26
CA ALA A 29 -21.79 16.82 -3.21
C ALA A 29 -20.55 17.56 -2.67
N VAL A 30 -20.52 18.90 -2.68
CA VAL A 30 -19.39 19.70 -2.16
C VAL A 30 -19.18 19.47 -0.67
N ARG A 31 -20.26 19.29 0.10
CA ARG A 31 -20.19 19.02 1.54
C ARG A 31 -19.42 17.73 1.81
N ASP A 32 -19.89 16.63 1.22
CA ASP A 32 -19.25 15.32 1.34
C ASP A 32 -17.81 15.34 0.81
N THR A 33 -17.58 16.04 -0.31
CA THR A 33 -16.25 16.17 -0.93
C THR A 33 -15.24 16.81 0.02
N ILE A 34 -15.59 17.93 0.67
CA ILE A 34 -14.69 18.61 1.59
C ILE A 34 -14.44 17.79 2.85
N GLU A 35 -15.49 17.19 3.40
CA GLU A 35 -15.39 16.39 4.63
C GLU A 35 -14.51 15.16 4.39
N ASP A 36 -14.75 14.42 3.30
CA ASP A 36 -13.97 13.24 2.94
C ASP A 36 -12.52 13.60 2.55
N LEU A 37 -12.29 14.70 1.84
CA LEU A 37 -10.94 15.16 1.49
C LEU A 37 -10.16 15.58 2.75
N ALA A 38 -10.79 16.33 3.65
CA ALA A 38 -10.18 16.72 4.92
C ALA A 38 -9.77 15.50 5.74
N ALA A 39 -10.66 14.51 5.86
CA ALA A 39 -10.39 13.27 6.57
C ALA A 39 -9.27 12.45 5.90
N THR A 40 -9.21 12.43 4.57
CA THR A 40 -8.18 11.70 3.81
C THR A 40 -6.79 12.35 3.99
N LEU A 41 -6.72 13.67 3.90
CA LEU A 41 -5.46 14.42 4.02
C LEU A 41 -4.91 14.42 5.45
N THR A 42 -5.78 14.32 6.46
CA THR A 42 -5.41 14.35 7.89
C THR A 42 -5.42 12.97 8.55
N HIS A 43 -5.60 11.90 7.78
CA HIS A 43 -5.69 10.55 8.33
C HIS A 43 -4.39 10.13 9.05
N PRO A 44 -4.42 9.68 10.32
CA PRO A 44 -3.22 9.39 11.11
C PRO A 44 -2.22 8.40 10.47
N ALA A 45 -2.73 7.42 9.71
CA ALA A 45 -1.90 6.37 9.13
C ALA A 45 -1.23 6.73 7.79
N TYR A 46 -1.83 7.64 7.00
CA TYR A 46 -1.39 7.88 5.62
C TYR A 46 -1.52 9.33 5.13
N GLY A 47 -2.25 10.18 5.84
CA GLY A 47 -2.37 11.60 5.56
C GLY A 47 -1.04 12.33 5.73
N GLY A 48 -0.83 13.39 4.93
CA GLY A 48 0.36 14.24 5.01
C GLY A 48 0.20 15.45 5.91
N LEU A 49 -0.98 15.69 6.50
CA LEU A 49 -1.30 16.90 7.25
C LEU A 49 -1.84 16.58 8.65
N SER A 50 -1.71 17.53 9.58
CA SER A 50 -2.39 17.47 10.87
C SER A 50 -3.82 18.00 10.78
N ASP A 51 -4.75 17.36 11.49
CA ASP A 51 -6.12 17.82 11.71
C ASP A 51 -6.20 19.25 12.29
N ARG A 52 -5.31 19.60 13.22
CA ARG A 52 -5.20 20.95 13.83
C ARG A 52 -4.85 22.05 12.85
N HIS A 53 -4.30 21.67 11.71
CA HIS A 53 -3.70 22.58 10.72
C HIS A 53 -4.39 22.51 9.36
N CYS A 54 -5.55 21.83 9.30
CA CYS A 54 -6.42 21.77 8.14
C CYS A 54 -7.70 22.59 8.39
N THR A 55 -7.75 23.82 7.85
CA THR A 55 -8.90 24.73 8.02
C THR A 55 -9.95 24.45 6.97
N VAL A 56 -11.18 24.15 7.40
CA VAL A 56 -12.33 23.92 6.51
C VAL A 56 -13.30 25.09 6.51
N LEU A 57 -13.51 25.67 5.32
CA LEU A 57 -14.42 26.78 5.02
C LEU A 57 -15.54 26.30 4.09
N LEU A 58 -16.50 25.55 4.65
CA LEU A 58 -17.67 25.04 3.93
C LEU A 58 -18.90 25.96 4.13
N ASP A 59 -19.41 26.56 3.05
CA ASP A 59 -20.50 27.55 3.07
C ASP A 59 -20.22 28.73 4.03
N LYS A 60 -18.95 28.99 4.34
CA LYS A 60 -18.57 29.97 5.37
C LYS A 60 -18.28 31.34 4.76
N GLY A 61 -19.27 32.21 4.89
CA GLY A 61 -19.10 33.66 4.89
C GLY A 61 -18.77 34.29 3.56
N ASP A 62 -18.67 35.62 3.60
CA ASP A 62 -18.34 36.48 2.47
C ASP A 62 -16.84 36.42 2.11
N ILE A 63 -16.49 37.11 1.02
CA ILE A 63 -15.12 37.26 0.54
C ILE A 63 -14.14 37.78 1.61
N GLN A 64 -14.60 38.61 2.56
CA GLN A 64 -13.74 39.17 3.60
C GLN A 64 -13.39 38.12 4.65
N GLN A 65 -14.35 37.28 5.03
CA GLN A 65 -14.13 36.19 5.98
C GLN A 65 -13.21 35.11 5.39
N VAL A 66 -13.46 34.70 4.15
CA VAL A 66 -12.60 33.74 3.43
C VAL A 66 -11.19 34.30 3.28
N GLY A 67 -11.07 35.56 2.83
CA GLY A 67 -9.77 36.22 2.66
C GLY A 67 -8.97 36.39 3.96
N ARG A 68 -9.64 36.68 5.08
CA ARG A 68 -8.98 36.73 6.41
C ARG A 68 -8.46 35.35 6.83
N SER A 69 -9.28 34.32 6.67
CA SER A 69 -8.91 32.94 7.04
C SER A 69 -7.76 32.40 6.18
N LEU A 70 -7.79 32.67 4.87
CA LEU A 70 -6.73 32.32 3.93
C LEU A 70 -5.41 32.98 4.33
N ARG A 71 -5.41 34.31 4.57
CA ARG A 71 -4.20 35.04 4.99
C ARG A 71 -3.66 34.55 6.34
N ALA A 72 -4.53 34.31 7.32
CA ALA A 72 -4.12 33.80 8.62
C ALA A 72 -3.45 32.42 8.49
N THR A 73 -4.01 31.55 7.66
CA THR A 73 -3.44 30.21 7.43
C THR A 73 -2.12 30.28 6.66
N ALA A 74 -2.05 31.12 5.63
CA ALA A 74 -0.84 31.34 4.84
C ALA A 74 0.32 31.91 5.68
N ALA A 75 0.03 32.80 6.63
CA ALA A 75 1.03 33.38 7.53
C ALA A 75 1.67 32.35 8.46
N GLY A 76 0.94 31.28 8.81
CA GLY A 76 1.40 30.20 9.68
C GLY A 76 2.05 29.01 8.96
N ALA A 77 2.16 29.04 7.62
CA ALA A 77 2.71 27.96 6.82
C ALA A 77 4.19 28.22 6.50
N GLU A 78 5.06 27.29 6.89
CA GLU A 78 6.51 27.36 6.60
C GLU A 78 7.00 26.21 5.73
N ASP A 79 6.36 25.05 5.83
CA ASP A 79 6.70 23.89 5.01
C ASP A 79 5.81 23.77 3.78
N LEU A 80 4.57 23.28 3.95
CA LEU A 80 3.55 23.21 2.91
C LEU A 80 2.41 24.17 3.20
N LEU A 81 1.99 24.95 2.20
CA LEU A 81 0.68 25.58 2.14
C LEU A 81 -0.16 24.91 1.05
N LEU A 82 -1.20 24.17 1.45
CA LEU A 82 -2.17 23.57 0.53
C LEU A 82 -3.46 24.39 0.52
N VAL A 83 -3.86 24.90 -0.64
CA VAL A 83 -5.16 25.56 -0.83
C VAL A 83 -5.99 24.74 -1.80
N TYR A 84 -7.16 24.32 -1.36
CA TYR A 84 -8.12 23.58 -2.17
C TYR A 84 -9.41 24.40 -2.30
N PHE A 85 -9.95 24.48 -3.51
CA PHE A 85 -11.24 25.10 -3.77
C PHE A 85 -12.16 24.12 -4.53
N VAL A 86 -13.43 24.04 -4.12
CA VAL A 86 -14.48 23.34 -4.86
C VAL A 86 -15.78 24.14 -4.88
N GLY A 87 -16.40 24.24 -6.06
CA GLY A 87 -17.63 25.01 -6.25
C GLY A 87 -17.76 25.49 -7.69
N HIS A 88 -18.54 26.54 -7.92
CA HIS A 88 -18.59 27.18 -9.24
C HIS A 88 -17.34 28.03 -9.49
N GLY A 89 -16.85 27.95 -10.72
CA GLY A 89 -15.90 28.91 -11.26
C GLY A 89 -16.65 29.84 -12.21
N LEU A 90 -16.49 31.14 -12.04
CA LEU A 90 -17.16 32.17 -12.82
C LEU A 90 -16.13 33.00 -13.58
N ILE A 91 -16.58 33.60 -14.68
CA ILE A 91 -15.76 34.49 -15.50
C ILE A 91 -16.52 35.80 -15.67
N ALA A 92 -15.88 36.92 -15.30
CA ALA A 92 -16.45 38.24 -15.57
C ALA A 92 -16.36 38.57 -17.08
N PRO A 93 -17.44 39.08 -17.71
CA PRO A 93 -17.48 39.35 -19.14
C PRO A 93 -16.37 40.27 -19.67
N ARG A 94 -15.91 41.21 -18.84
CA ARG A 94 -14.95 42.25 -19.23
C ARG A 94 -13.49 41.92 -18.97
N ARG A 95 -13.18 41.19 -17.90
CA ARG A 95 -11.80 40.97 -17.45
C ARG A 95 -11.27 39.57 -17.76
N GLN A 96 -12.14 38.63 -18.13
CA GLN A 96 -11.81 37.23 -18.37
C GLN A 96 -11.05 36.53 -17.21
N ASP A 97 -11.02 37.14 -16.02
CA ASP A 97 -10.41 36.58 -14.82
C ASP A 97 -11.27 35.44 -14.24
N LEU A 98 -10.62 34.48 -13.59
CA LEU A 98 -11.30 33.39 -12.87
C LEU A 98 -11.73 33.86 -11.48
N TYR A 99 -13.02 33.74 -11.19
CA TYR A 99 -13.63 34.01 -9.90
C TYR A 99 -14.13 32.71 -9.28
N LEU A 100 -13.79 32.50 -8.01
CA LEU A 100 -14.16 31.33 -7.22
C LEU A 100 -15.39 31.69 -6.38
N SER A 101 -16.54 31.11 -6.70
CA SER A 101 -17.82 31.52 -6.12
C SER A 101 -17.96 31.12 -4.65
N LEU A 102 -18.46 32.05 -3.83
CA LEU A 102 -18.84 31.89 -2.44
C LEU A 102 -20.37 31.89 -2.30
N ALA A 103 -20.88 31.72 -1.08
CA ALA A 103 -22.32 31.54 -0.85
C ALA A 103 -23.17 32.77 -1.23
N ASP A 104 -22.57 33.96 -1.19
CA ASP A 104 -23.12 35.26 -1.54
C ASP A 104 -22.69 35.75 -2.93
N SER A 105 -22.03 34.90 -3.73
CA SER A 105 -21.67 35.23 -5.11
C SER A 105 -22.91 35.42 -5.97
N GLU A 106 -22.83 36.41 -6.85
CA GLU A 106 -23.80 36.67 -7.91
C GLU A 106 -23.22 36.23 -9.25
N PHE A 107 -24.05 35.62 -10.10
CA PHE A 107 -23.65 35.08 -11.40
C PHE A 107 -23.26 36.17 -12.40
N GLU A 108 -24.03 37.27 -12.42
CA GLU A 108 -23.83 38.38 -13.38
C GLU A 108 -22.66 39.28 -12.99
N ASP A 109 -22.50 39.51 -11.67
CA ASP A 109 -21.50 40.44 -11.12
C ASP A 109 -20.55 39.72 -10.13
N PRO A 110 -19.80 38.70 -10.59
CA PRO A 110 -18.97 37.87 -9.70
C PRO A 110 -17.86 38.66 -9.00
N GLU A 111 -17.51 39.85 -9.49
CA GLU A 111 -16.45 40.72 -8.96
C GLU A 111 -16.71 41.27 -7.55
N PHE A 112 -17.98 41.29 -7.10
CA PHE A 112 -18.35 41.85 -5.79
C PHE A 112 -18.52 40.79 -4.70
N GLY A 113 -18.94 39.56 -5.05
CA GLY A 113 -19.21 38.48 -4.09
C GLY A 113 -18.24 37.29 -4.15
N SER A 114 -17.41 37.19 -5.19
CA SER A 114 -16.56 35.99 -5.41
C SER A 114 -15.09 36.25 -5.13
N LEU A 115 -14.36 35.20 -4.73
CA LEU A 115 -12.93 35.28 -4.53
C LEU A 115 -12.19 35.25 -5.88
N GLU A 116 -11.56 36.36 -6.24
CA GLU A 116 -10.69 36.42 -7.43
C GLU A 116 -9.49 35.47 -7.29
N TYR A 117 -9.29 34.56 -8.25
CA TYR A 117 -8.19 33.59 -8.23
C TYR A 117 -6.83 34.27 -8.10
N ARG A 118 -6.65 35.44 -8.73
CA ARG A 118 -5.41 36.22 -8.64
C ARG A 118 -5.08 36.58 -7.20
N LYS A 119 -6.06 37.06 -6.42
CA LYS A 119 -5.87 37.39 -5.00
C LYS A 119 -5.51 36.17 -4.17
N LEU A 120 -6.15 35.03 -4.42
CA LEU A 120 -5.80 33.77 -3.76
C LEU A 120 -4.36 33.37 -4.09
N ARG A 121 -4.00 33.40 -5.37
CA ARG A 121 -2.67 33.05 -5.85
C ARG A 121 -1.60 33.96 -5.24
N ASP A 122 -1.83 35.26 -5.19
CA ASP A 122 -0.88 36.23 -4.63
C ASP A 122 -0.66 35.94 -3.13
N VAL A 123 -1.72 35.67 -2.36
CA VAL A 123 -1.59 35.25 -0.94
C VAL A 123 -0.79 33.97 -0.78
N VAL A 124 -0.97 32.98 -1.67
CA VAL A 124 -0.20 31.73 -1.63
C VAL A 124 1.26 31.96 -1.97
N LEU A 125 1.54 32.75 -3.02
CA LEU A 125 2.90 33.04 -3.48
C LEU A 125 3.69 33.87 -2.45
N ASP A 126 3.02 34.79 -1.76
CA ASP A 126 3.62 35.63 -0.72
C ASP A 126 3.85 34.88 0.62
N SER A 127 3.32 33.66 0.75
CA SER A 127 3.52 32.85 1.95
C SER A 127 4.97 32.38 2.12
N ARG A 128 5.36 32.17 3.38
CA ARG A 128 6.69 31.66 3.77
C ARG A 128 6.86 30.16 3.50
N ALA A 129 5.81 29.48 3.03
CA ALA A 129 5.84 28.05 2.78
C ALA A 129 6.86 27.70 1.69
N THR A 130 7.69 26.70 1.97
CA THR A 130 8.68 26.20 1.00
C THR A 130 8.01 25.55 -0.20
N SER A 131 6.90 24.84 0.05
CA SER A 131 6.06 24.22 -0.95
C SER A 131 4.65 24.81 -0.91
N LYS A 132 4.10 25.11 -2.08
CA LYS A 132 2.81 25.80 -2.25
C LYS A 132 2.00 24.99 -3.25
N VAL A 133 0.85 24.47 -2.82
CA VAL A 133 -0.01 23.63 -3.65
C VAL A 133 -1.39 24.27 -3.74
N ILE A 134 -1.89 24.48 -4.95
CA ILE A 134 -3.25 24.94 -5.21
C ILE A 134 -3.98 23.86 -6.00
N ILE A 135 -5.14 23.41 -5.53
CA ILE A 135 -5.99 22.44 -6.22
C ILE A 135 -7.36 23.11 -6.45
N LEU A 136 -7.79 23.17 -7.71
CA LEU A 136 -9.04 23.80 -8.11
C LEU A 136 -9.98 22.76 -8.72
N ASP A 137 -11.09 22.51 -8.04
CA ASP A 137 -12.17 21.66 -8.52
C ASP A 137 -13.42 22.50 -8.85
N CYS A 138 -13.34 23.19 -9.99
CA CYS A 138 -14.40 24.06 -10.48
C CYS A 138 -14.34 24.22 -12.00
N CYS A 139 -15.44 24.72 -12.58
CA CYS A 139 -15.47 25.13 -13.98
C CYS A 139 -14.40 26.19 -14.27
N PHE A 140 -13.86 26.20 -15.50
CA PHE A 140 -12.84 27.14 -15.96
C PHE A 140 -11.52 27.14 -15.16
N SER A 141 -11.32 26.16 -14.27
CA SER A 141 -10.11 26.02 -13.44
C SER A 141 -8.83 25.92 -14.29
N GLY A 142 -8.90 25.32 -15.49
CA GLY A 142 -7.77 25.28 -16.43
C GLY A 142 -7.21 26.66 -16.84
N ARG A 143 -7.99 27.74 -16.72
CA ARG A 143 -7.52 29.11 -16.99
C ARG A 143 -6.50 29.62 -15.97
N ALA A 144 -6.50 29.04 -14.76
CA ALA A 144 -5.45 29.29 -13.77
C ALA A 144 -4.04 28.94 -14.31
N LEU A 145 -3.96 28.09 -15.34
CA LEU A 145 -2.72 27.55 -15.89
C LEU A 145 -2.30 28.23 -17.20
N SER A 146 -3.26 28.76 -17.98
CA SER A 146 -3.06 29.16 -19.39
C SER A 146 -2.37 30.51 -19.65
N GLY A 147 -2.00 31.30 -18.64
CA GLY A 147 -1.14 32.49 -18.80
C GLY A 147 -1.67 33.65 -19.67
N THR A 148 -2.83 33.52 -20.32
CA THR A 148 -3.45 34.57 -21.15
C THR A 148 -4.26 35.53 -20.28
N MET A 149 -3.58 36.35 -19.47
CA MET A 149 -4.14 37.60 -18.99
C MET A 149 -3.80 38.69 -20.00
N ALA A 150 -4.83 39.31 -20.58
CA ALA A 150 -4.68 40.39 -21.56
C ALA A 150 -3.99 41.61 -20.92
N GLY A 151 -2.75 41.85 -21.36
CA GLY A 151 -1.95 43.03 -21.07
C GLY A 151 -0.60 42.96 -21.81
N PRO A 152 -0.12 44.02 -22.50
CA PRO A 152 1.08 43.95 -23.35
C PRO A 152 2.39 43.60 -22.61
N GLU A 153 2.38 43.61 -21.28
CA GLU A 153 3.54 43.27 -20.44
C GLU A 153 3.59 41.78 -20.03
N ALA A 154 2.53 41.00 -20.28
CA ALA A 154 2.47 39.58 -19.91
C ALA A 154 3.29 38.66 -20.83
N ALA A 155 3.70 39.14 -22.01
CA ALA A 155 4.52 38.37 -22.95
C ALA A 155 5.99 38.21 -22.52
N VAL A 156 6.47 39.00 -21.55
CA VAL A 156 7.85 38.94 -21.04
C VAL A 156 7.97 38.12 -19.73
N LEU A 157 6.84 37.82 -19.08
CA LEU A 157 6.78 37.11 -17.79
C LEU A 157 6.26 35.66 -17.90
N GLY A 158 6.26 35.08 -19.11
CA GLY A 158 5.99 33.66 -19.34
C GLY A 158 7.04 32.70 -18.76
N GLN A 159 7.98 33.17 -17.94
CA GLN A 159 9.22 32.49 -17.56
C GLN A 159 9.60 32.57 -16.07
N VAL A 160 8.65 32.71 -15.15
CA VAL A 160 8.97 32.49 -13.72
C VAL A 160 8.10 31.37 -13.18
N ASP A 161 8.60 30.15 -13.40
CA ASP A 161 8.18 28.96 -12.67
C ASP A 161 8.57 29.19 -11.20
N VAL A 162 7.66 29.78 -10.41
CA VAL A 162 7.96 30.17 -9.03
C VAL A 162 8.34 28.90 -8.27
N ALA A 163 9.58 28.86 -7.78
CA ALA A 163 10.14 27.70 -7.12
C ALA A 163 9.24 27.28 -5.94
N GLY A 164 8.87 25.99 -5.93
CA GLY A 164 8.02 25.42 -4.87
C GLY A 164 6.51 25.55 -5.10
N THR A 165 6.04 26.16 -6.20
CA THR A 165 4.60 26.25 -6.50
C THR A 165 4.13 25.13 -7.42
N TYR A 166 2.95 24.59 -7.14
CA TYR A 166 2.24 23.59 -7.93
C TYR A 166 0.74 23.89 -7.95
N VAL A 167 0.12 23.87 -9.14
CA VAL A 167 -1.30 24.12 -9.35
C VAL A 167 -1.91 22.95 -10.13
N MET A 168 -3.00 22.38 -9.62
CA MET A 168 -3.80 21.33 -10.26
C MET A 168 -5.23 21.82 -10.49
N ALA A 169 -5.79 21.54 -11.66
CA ALA A 169 -7.14 21.94 -12.05
C ALA A 169 -7.94 20.74 -12.59
N SER A 170 -9.23 20.66 -12.24
CA SER A 170 -10.09 19.52 -12.58
C SER A 170 -10.50 19.43 -14.05
N SER A 171 -10.53 20.53 -14.81
CA SER A 171 -10.96 20.51 -16.21
C SER A 171 -10.17 21.46 -17.13
N GLN A 172 -10.21 21.16 -18.44
CA GLN A 172 -9.69 22.05 -19.48
C GLN A 172 -10.71 23.16 -19.76
N GLY A 173 -10.36 24.41 -19.43
CA GLY A 173 -10.73 25.66 -20.09
C GLY A 173 -12.20 26.05 -20.34
N ASN A 174 -13.10 25.13 -20.68
CA ASN A 174 -14.47 25.36 -21.17
C ASN A 174 -15.45 24.20 -20.84
N GLU A 175 -15.06 23.20 -20.05
CA GLU A 175 -15.93 22.06 -19.70
C GLU A 175 -16.54 22.21 -18.29
N VAL A 176 -17.83 21.91 -18.18
CA VAL A 176 -18.58 21.87 -16.90
C VAL A 176 -18.01 20.75 -16.04
N SER A 177 -17.60 21.06 -14.80
CA SER A 177 -17.18 20.02 -13.85
C SER A 177 -18.41 19.15 -13.56
N LEU A 178 -18.41 17.94 -14.11
CA LEU A 178 -19.53 17.02 -14.04
C LEU A 178 -19.66 16.48 -12.62
N ILE A 179 -20.76 16.82 -11.94
CA ILE A 179 -21.29 15.95 -10.90
C ILE A 179 -22.00 14.83 -11.65
N GLN A 180 -21.51 13.60 -11.54
CA GLN A 180 -22.23 12.44 -12.08
C GLN A 180 -23.42 12.11 -11.18
N ASP A 181 -24.57 11.85 -11.78
CA ASP A 181 -25.79 11.48 -11.04
C ASP A 181 -25.53 10.26 -10.14
N GLY A 182 -25.67 10.45 -8.83
CA GLY A 182 -25.55 9.39 -7.82
C GLY A 182 -24.18 9.22 -7.16
N GLU A 183 -23.16 10.02 -7.52
CA GLU A 183 -21.88 9.99 -6.81
C GLU A 183 -21.87 10.86 -5.55
N LYS A 184 -21.26 10.36 -4.47
CA LYS A 184 -21.15 11.06 -3.18
C LYS A 184 -20.28 12.32 -3.27
N ASN A 185 -19.18 12.26 -4.03
CA ASN A 185 -18.20 13.34 -4.16
C ASN A 185 -18.18 13.86 -5.60
N THR A 186 -17.58 15.04 -5.84
CA THR A 186 -17.34 15.53 -7.21
C THR A 186 -16.49 14.54 -8.01
N ALA A 187 -16.65 14.52 -9.34
CA ALA A 187 -15.97 13.52 -10.19
C ALA A 187 -14.45 13.55 -10.00
N PHE A 188 -13.82 14.74 -10.07
CA PHE A 188 -12.38 14.88 -9.88
C PHE A 188 -11.94 14.51 -8.46
N THR A 189 -12.50 15.15 -7.43
CA THR A 189 -12.02 14.97 -6.06
C THR A 189 -12.39 13.60 -5.49
N GLY A 190 -13.49 13.00 -5.94
CA GLY A 190 -13.83 11.61 -5.61
C GLY A 190 -12.75 10.62 -6.05
N ARG A 191 -12.16 10.79 -7.24
CA ARG A 191 -11.03 9.95 -7.68
C ARG A 191 -9.75 10.29 -6.93
N LEU A 192 -9.49 11.56 -6.62
CA LEU A 192 -8.36 11.96 -5.76
C LEU A 192 -8.45 11.29 -4.37
N ILE A 193 -9.61 11.35 -3.74
CA ILE A 193 -9.87 10.69 -2.44
C ILE A 193 -9.65 9.18 -2.55
N ARG A 194 -10.24 8.52 -3.55
CA ARG A 194 -10.04 7.06 -3.77
C ARG A 194 -8.55 6.73 -3.92
N LEU A 195 -7.83 7.46 -4.77
CA LEU A 195 -6.41 7.24 -5.01
C LEU A 195 -5.56 7.39 -3.73
N LEU A 196 -5.80 8.43 -2.94
CA LEU A 196 -5.05 8.67 -1.70
C LEU A 196 -5.42 7.67 -0.60
N ARG A 197 -6.69 7.26 -0.52
CA ARG A 197 -7.21 6.34 0.49
C ARG A 197 -6.84 4.89 0.23
N ASP A 198 -6.89 4.46 -1.03
CA ASP A 198 -6.71 3.06 -1.43
C ASP A 198 -5.24 2.81 -1.80
N GLY A 199 -4.56 3.83 -2.34
CA GLY A 199 -3.17 3.78 -2.75
C GLY A 199 -2.97 3.24 -4.17
N VAL A 200 -1.70 3.19 -4.60
CA VAL A 200 -1.27 2.70 -5.91
C VAL A 200 -0.51 1.39 -5.71
N ALA A 201 -1.12 0.27 -6.13
CA ALA A 201 -0.45 -1.03 -6.11
C ALA A 201 0.80 -1.01 -7.00
N GLY A 202 1.92 -1.52 -6.48
CA GLY A 202 3.22 -1.46 -7.15
C GLY A 202 3.80 -0.03 -7.28
N GLY A 203 3.18 0.96 -6.64
CA GLY A 203 3.65 2.34 -6.60
C GLY A 203 4.72 2.59 -5.52
N PRO A 204 5.32 3.80 -5.51
CA PRO A 204 6.32 4.20 -4.50
C PRO A 204 5.72 4.30 -3.09
N GLU A 205 6.56 4.30 -2.05
CA GLU A 205 6.13 4.44 -0.64
C GLU A 205 5.36 5.73 -0.37
N LEU A 206 5.78 6.80 -1.03
CA LEU A 206 5.20 8.12 -0.90
C LEU A 206 4.55 8.51 -2.21
N LEU A 207 3.31 8.98 -2.14
CA LEU A 207 2.60 9.51 -3.31
C LEU A 207 2.95 10.99 -3.45
N SER A 208 3.83 11.31 -4.40
CA SER A 208 4.10 12.69 -4.78
C SER A 208 2.91 13.32 -5.47
N ILE A 209 2.81 14.66 -5.42
CA ILE A 209 1.76 15.39 -6.15
C ILE A 209 1.77 15.06 -7.67
N ASP A 210 2.96 14.83 -8.25
CA ASP A 210 3.09 14.44 -9.66
C ASP A 210 2.66 12.99 -9.92
N GLU A 211 2.99 12.05 -9.03
CA GLU A 211 2.46 10.67 -9.14
C GLU A 211 0.93 10.67 -8.99
N VAL A 212 0.41 11.44 -8.03
CA VAL A 212 -1.04 11.64 -7.85
C VAL A 212 -1.67 12.18 -9.13
N TYR A 213 -1.09 13.21 -9.73
CA TYR A 213 -1.55 13.75 -11.01
C TYR A 213 -1.56 12.72 -12.13
N ARG A 214 -0.43 12.04 -12.37
CA ARG A 214 -0.32 11.04 -13.46
C ARG A 214 -1.34 9.92 -13.32
N ARG A 215 -1.57 9.45 -12.08
CA ARG A 215 -2.57 8.43 -11.78
C ARG A 215 -3.99 8.93 -11.95
N LEU A 216 -4.29 10.15 -11.50
CA LEU A 216 -5.59 10.78 -11.73
C LEU A 216 -5.87 10.98 -13.21
N GLN A 217 -4.91 11.51 -13.95
CA GLN A 217 -5.04 11.70 -15.38
C GLN A 217 -5.33 10.38 -16.09
N THR A 218 -4.62 9.31 -15.73
CA THR A 218 -4.84 7.98 -16.31
C THR A 218 -6.24 7.45 -15.98
N ALA A 219 -6.65 7.52 -14.70
CA ALA A 219 -7.95 7.03 -14.24
C ALA A 219 -9.12 7.79 -14.87
N MET A 220 -9.07 9.13 -14.84
CA MET A 220 -10.11 9.98 -15.43
C MET A 220 -10.23 9.78 -16.94
N THR A 221 -9.10 9.69 -17.65
CA THR A 221 -9.10 9.41 -19.10
C THR A 221 -9.73 8.05 -19.41
N ALA A 222 -9.43 7.01 -18.62
CA ALA A 222 -10.00 5.68 -18.79
C ALA A 222 -11.52 5.63 -18.55
N GLU A 223 -12.02 6.49 -17.66
CA GLU A 223 -13.45 6.65 -17.37
C GLU A 223 -14.18 7.61 -18.33
N GLY A 224 -13.49 8.18 -19.32
CA GLY A 224 -14.05 9.16 -20.26
C GLY A 224 -14.36 10.52 -19.62
N LEU A 225 -13.74 10.83 -18.48
CA LEU A 225 -13.87 12.11 -17.78
C LEU A 225 -12.84 13.14 -18.29
N PRO A 226 -13.09 14.45 -18.12
CA PRO A 226 -12.14 15.51 -18.43
C PRO A 226 -10.79 15.27 -17.76
N ALA A 227 -9.71 15.30 -18.55
CA ALA A 227 -8.36 15.11 -18.00
C ALA A 227 -7.93 16.35 -17.18
N PRO A 228 -7.42 16.15 -15.95
CA PRO A 228 -6.94 17.25 -15.13
C PRO A 228 -5.69 17.90 -15.74
N LEU A 229 -5.47 19.15 -15.39
CA LEU A 229 -4.31 19.92 -15.80
C LEU A 229 -3.39 20.22 -14.60
N GLN A 230 -2.08 20.24 -14.84
CA GLN A 230 -1.10 20.65 -13.83
C GLN A 230 -0.16 21.73 -14.37
N ARG A 231 0.34 22.59 -13.48
CA ARG A 231 1.50 23.45 -13.70
C ARG A 231 2.26 23.58 -12.39
N GLY A 232 3.53 23.23 -12.38
CA GLY A 232 4.35 23.38 -11.18
C GLY A 232 5.82 23.18 -11.45
N SER A 233 6.63 23.74 -10.55
CA SER A 233 8.09 23.60 -10.59
C SER A 233 8.53 22.18 -10.23
N ARG A 234 9.66 21.71 -10.79
CA ARG A 234 10.21 20.37 -10.50
C ARG A 234 10.41 20.10 -9.01
N ASN A 235 10.69 21.12 -8.20
CA ASN A 235 10.91 20.97 -6.77
C ASN A 235 9.60 20.71 -6.00
N ALA A 236 8.50 21.34 -6.39
CA ALA A 236 7.19 21.10 -5.82
C ALA A 236 6.65 19.70 -6.20
N ALA A 237 7.00 19.21 -7.39
CA ALA A 237 6.61 17.90 -7.90
C ALA A 237 7.13 16.71 -7.06
N LEU A 238 8.18 16.93 -6.25
CA LEU A 238 8.78 15.92 -5.37
C LEU A 238 8.24 15.93 -3.93
N LEU A 239 7.22 16.76 -3.65
CA LEU A 239 6.53 16.76 -2.36
C LEU A 239 5.51 15.61 -2.31
N ALA A 240 5.54 14.81 -1.25
CA ALA A 240 4.52 13.80 -1.00
C ALA A 240 3.27 14.43 -0.40
N LEU A 241 2.09 14.09 -0.93
CA LEU A 241 0.80 14.44 -0.32
C LEU A 241 0.38 13.42 0.75
N ALA A 242 0.73 12.16 0.54
CA ALA A 242 0.31 11.05 1.39
C ALA A 242 1.31 9.89 1.32
N ARG A 243 1.24 9.01 2.32
CA ARG A 243 1.85 7.67 2.23
C ARG A 243 0.98 6.82 1.31
N ASN A 244 1.62 6.08 0.42
CA ASN A 244 0.92 5.12 -0.42
C ASN A 244 0.47 3.94 0.45
N ARG A 245 -0.82 3.85 0.75
CA ARG A 245 -1.36 2.74 1.55
C ARG A 245 -1.16 1.37 0.90
N ALA A 246 -1.16 1.34 -0.44
CA ALA A 246 -0.91 0.12 -1.21
C ALA A 246 0.59 -0.15 -1.42
N HIS A 247 1.48 0.69 -0.89
CA HIS A 247 2.89 0.37 -0.82
C HIS A 247 3.13 -0.57 0.36
N ARG A 248 2.99 -1.86 0.08
CA ARG A 248 3.45 -2.93 0.95
C ARG A 248 4.31 -3.83 0.10
N ILE A 249 5.49 -4.19 0.61
CA ILE A 249 6.35 -5.18 -0.03
C ILE A 249 5.58 -6.50 0.03
N PRO A 250 5.05 -7.04 -1.08
CA PRO A 250 4.15 -8.18 -1.03
C PRO A 250 4.86 -9.48 -0.63
N ASP A 251 6.18 -9.53 -0.82
CA ASP A 251 7.07 -10.53 -0.23
C ASP A 251 7.78 -9.85 0.95
N ASP A 252 7.19 -9.88 2.14
CA ASP A 252 7.82 -9.40 3.37
C ASP A 252 8.57 -10.59 4.02
N PRO A 253 9.89 -10.75 3.74
CA PRO A 253 10.62 -11.93 4.19
C PRO A 253 10.82 -11.90 5.70
N ALA A 254 10.88 -10.71 6.32
CA ALA A 254 11.06 -10.58 7.75
C ALA A 254 9.83 -11.09 8.51
N ARG A 255 8.61 -10.77 8.06
CA ARG A 255 7.37 -11.33 8.63
C ARG A 255 7.30 -12.84 8.43
N HIS A 256 7.67 -13.32 7.24
CA HIS A 256 7.69 -14.74 6.95
C HIS A 256 8.67 -15.49 7.87
N ASP A 257 9.89 -15.00 8.00
CA ASP A 257 10.95 -15.59 8.81
C ASP A 257 10.62 -15.54 10.30
N ALA A 258 9.98 -14.47 10.78
CA ALA A 258 9.49 -14.38 12.15
C ALA A 258 8.42 -15.45 12.43
N ALA A 259 7.50 -15.69 11.49
CA ALA A 259 6.50 -16.75 11.61
C ALA A 259 7.12 -18.15 11.55
N VAL A 260 8.16 -18.37 10.74
CA VAL A 260 8.96 -19.60 10.73
C VAL A 260 9.61 -19.82 12.09
N ALA A 261 10.24 -18.80 12.68
CA ALA A 261 10.88 -18.91 13.98
C ALA A 261 9.90 -19.29 15.10
N LEU A 262 8.67 -18.76 15.07
CA LEU A 262 7.60 -19.17 15.99
C LEU A 262 7.26 -20.66 15.83
N CYS A 263 7.15 -21.14 14.58
CA CYS A 263 6.89 -22.54 14.29
C CYS A 263 8.03 -23.44 14.79
N GLU A 264 9.29 -23.05 14.59
CA GLU A 264 10.46 -23.81 15.06
C GLU A 264 10.58 -23.84 16.58
N ALA A 265 10.10 -22.80 17.26
CA ALA A 265 9.97 -22.74 18.72
C ALA A 265 8.79 -23.56 19.28
N GLY A 266 8.00 -24.22 18.42
CA GLY A 266 6.81 -25.01 18.82
C GLY A 266 5.59 -24.16 19.16
N LYS A 267 5.62 -22.85 18.90
CA LYS A 267 4.50 -21.91 19.12
C LYS A 267 3.54 -21.95 17.94
N TYR A 268 2.94 -23.12 17.69
CA TYR A 268 2.17 -23.37 16.48
C TYR A 268 0.93 -22.47 16.33
N ALA A 269 0.24 -22.12 17.43
CA ALA A 269 -0.90 -21.21 17.37
C ALA A 269 -0.49 -19.79 16.90
N GLU A 270 0.51 -19.19 17.56
CA GLU A 270 1.05 -17.87 17.20
C GLU A 270 1.57 -17.84 15.75
N ALA A 271 2.28 -18.90 15.33
CA ALA A 271 2.77 -19.03 13.97
C ALA A 271 1.64 -19.14 12.94
N ALA A 272 0.56 -19.86 13.25
CA ALA A 272 -0.58 -20.02 12.35
C ALA A 272 -1.34 -18.71 12.16
N GLU A 273 -1.49 -17.91 13.21
CA GLU A 273 -2.05 -16.55 13.12
C GLU A 273 -1.16 -15.64 12.26
N ALA A 274 0.15 -15.64 12.49
CA ALA A 274 1.10 -14.82 11.73
C ALA A 274 1.12 -15.18 10.24
N PHE A 275 1.18 -16.48 9.91
CA PHE A 275 1.10 -16.93 8.52
C PHE A 275 -0.27 -16.69 7.90
N GLY A 276 -1.36 -16.78 8.67
CA GLY A 276 -2.72 -16.50 8.21
C GLY A 276 -2.87 -15.04 7.76
N ALA A 277 -2.46 -14.09 8.62
CA ALA A 277 -2.50 -12.67 8.29
C ALA A 277 -1.63 -12.34 7.07
N LEU A 278 -0.43 -12.91 6.98
CA LEU A 278 0.45 -12.73 5.82
C LEU A 278 -0.17 -13.33 4.55
N LEU A 279 -0.82 -14.50 4.64
CA LEU A 279 -1.42 -15.20 3.50
C LEU A 279 -2.60 -14.41 2.92
N GLU A 280 -3.49 -13.87 3.76
CA GLU A 280 -4.63 -13.06 3.31
C GLU A 280 -4.17 -11.83 2.50
N GLU A 281 -3.14 -11.15 3.00
CA GLU A 281 -2.54 -10.01 2.29
C GLU A 281 -1.90 -10.45 0.96
N GLN A 282 -1.14 -11.55 0.96
CA GLN A 282 -0.48 -12.08 -0.24
C GLN A 282 -1.48 -12.56 -1.28
N GLU A 283 -2.56 -13.25 -0.89
CA GLU A 283 -3.60 -13.69 -1.81
C GLU A 283 -4.30 -12.50 -2.47
N SER A 284 -4.57 -11.42 -1.72
CA SER A 284 -5.20 -10.22 -2.26
C SER A 284 -4.30 -9.43 -3.21
N LEU A 285 -2.98 -9.41 -2.99
CA LEU A 285 -2.04 -8.53 -3.71
C LEU A 285 -1.29 -9.24 -4.84
N LEU A 286 -0.90 -10.49 -4.61
CA LEU A 286 -0.09 -11.29 -5.53
C LEU A 286 -0.88 -12.36 -6.27
N GLY A 287 -2.07 -12.69 -5.76
CA GLY A 287 -2.87 -13.82 -6.24
C GLY A 287 -2.45 -15.16 -5.62
N ALA A 288 -3.35 -16.12 -5.74
CA ALA A 288 -3.25 -17.44 -5.11
C ALA A 288 -2.10 -18.32 -5.63
N ASP A 289 -1.63 -18.05 -6.85
CA ASP A 289 -0.62 -18.86 -7.56
C ASP A 289 0.80 -18.28 -7.48
N HIS A 290 0.98 -17.13 -6.84
CA HIS A 290 2.30 -16.53 -6.68
C HIS A 290 3.20 -17.36 -5.75
N VAL A 291 4.50 -17.44 -6.06
CA VAL A 291 5.48 -18.29 -5.35
C VAL A 291 5.51 -18.00 -3.85
N ALA A 292 5.55 -16.71 -3.46
CA ALA A 292 5.51 -16.30 -2.06
C ALA A 292 4.21 -16.71 -1.35
N THR A 293 3.05 -16.55 -2.01
CA THR A 293 1.74 -16.96 -1.49
C THR A 293 1.70 -18.47 -1.26
N LEU A 294 2.19 -19.26 -2.22
CA LEU A 294 2.28 -20.72 -2.09
C LEU A 294 3.23 -21.15 -0.96
N ARG A 295 4.37 -20.47 -0.81
CA ARG A 295 5.33 -20.70 0.28
C ARG A 295 4.67 -20.44 1.64
N THR A 296 3.98 -19.32 1.82
CA THR A 296 3.25 -19.01 3.06
C THR A 296 2.12 -20.00 3.34
N ARG A 297 1.34 -20.35 2.31
CA ARG A 297 0.25 -21.33 2.41
C ARG A 297 0.76 -22.71 2.86
N GLN A 298 1.90 -23.13 2.34
CA GLN A 298 2.57 -24.37 2.73
C GLN A 298 2.98 -24.36 4.21
N TRP A 299 3.59 -23.26 4.67
CA TRP A 299 3.99 -23.12 6.07
C TRP A 299 2.79 -23.06 7.02
N LEU A 300 1.73 -22.34 6.65
CA LEU A 300 0.48 -22.32 7.40
C LEU A 300 -0.11 -23.72 7.57
N ALA A 301 -0.17 -24.50 6.48
CA ALA A 301 -0.69 -25.86 6.53
C ALA A 301 0.14 -26.74 7.48
N HIS A 302 1.47 -26.70 7.39
CA HIS A 302 2.35 -27.46 8.29
C HIS A 302 2.18 -27.05 9.76
N THR A 303 2.10 -25.74 10.00
CA THR A 303 1.96 -25.17 11.36
C THR A 303 0.65 -25.61 12.02
N ARG A 304 -0.47 -25.60 11.28
CA ARG A 304 -1.76 -26.12 11.77
C ARG A 304 -1.70 -27.61 12.12
N GLY A 305 -0.88 -28.39 11.40
CA GLY A 305 -0.61 -29.78 11.74
C GLY A 305 0.04 -29.93 13.12
N GLY A 306 1.09 -29.13 13.39
CA GLY A 306 1.74 -29.07 14.70
C GLY A 306 0.82 -28.58 15.83
N ALA A 307 -0.20 -27.78 15.52
CA ALA A 307 -1.21 -27.33 16.47
C ALA A 307 -2.27 -28.41 16.83
N GLY A 308 -2.17 -29.62 16.28
CA GLY A 308 -3.03 -30.76 16.64
C GLY A 308 -3.90 -31.32 15.51
N ALA A 309 -3.75 -30.86 14.27
CA ALA A 309 -4.51 -31.34 13.11
C ALA A 309 -3.62 -31.95 12.00
N PRO A 310 -2.77 -32.97 12.29
CA PRO A 310 -1.79 -33.47 11.33
C PRO A 310 -2.42 -34.18 10.11
N ALA A 311 -3.59 -34.81 10.25
CA ALA A 311 -4.27 -35.46 9.14
C ALA A 311 -4.79 -34.46 8.08
N GLU A 312 -5.52 -33.42 8.53
CA GLU A 312 -5.96 -32.32 7.66
C GLU A 312 -4.78 -31.59 7.02
N SER A 313 -3.72 -31.35 7.80
CA SER A 313 -2.49 -30.74 7.31
C SER A 313 -1.88 -31.55 6.16
N ALA A 314 -1.82 -32.88 6.31
CA ALA A 314 -1.31 -33.75 5.26
C ALA A 314 -2.15 -33.66 3.97
N ASP A 315 -3.47 -33.62 4.07
CA ASP A 315 -4.31 -33.52 2.88
C ASP A 315 -4.12 -32.17 2.17
N ARG A 316 -4.07 -31.07 2.92
CA ARG A 316 -3.78 -29.74 2.35
C ARG A 316 -2.38 -29.64 1.75
N LEU A 317 -1.37 -30.22 2.40
CA LEU A 317 0.00 -30.23 1.89
C LEU A 317 0.14 -31.08 0.62
N ARG A 318 -0.69 -32.14 0.45
CA ARG A 318 -0.74 -32.93 -0.79
C ARG A 318 -1.23 -32.08 -1.96
N GLU A 319 -2.26 -31.27 -1.76
CA GLU A 319 -2.75 -30.32 -2.76
C GLU A 319 -1.69 -29.27 -3.12
N ILE A 320 -1.10 -28.63 -2.11
CA ILE A 320 -0.06 -27.61 -2.29
C ILE A 320 1.15 -28.20 -3.02
N HIS A 321 1.57 -29.42 -2.67
CA HIS A 321 2.66 -30.11 -3.34
C HIS A 321 2.36 -30.38 -4.82
N ALA A 322 1.14 -30.83 -5.15
CA ALA A 322 0.73 -31.03 -6.54
C ALA A 322 0.76 -29.72 -7.33
N TRP A 323 0.31 -28.62 -6.72
CA TRP A 323 0.40 -27.28 -7.31
C TRP A 323 1.84 -26.82 -7.53
N GLN A 324 2.69 -26.88 -6.50
CA GLN A 324 4.10 -26.50 -6.60
C GLN A 324 4.88 -27.36 -7.60
N THR A 325 4.58 -28.65 -7.71
CA THR A 325 5.20 -29.52 -8.70
C THR A 325 4.87 -29.08 -10.13
N ARG A 326 3.61 -28.68 -10.39
CA ARG A 326 3.20 -28.18 -11.70
C ARG A 326 3.80 -26.81 -12.04
N LEU A 327 3.87 -25.91 -11.06
CA LEU A 327 4.28 -24.52 -11.28
C LEU A 327 5.81 -24.33 -11.25
N LEU A 328 6.47 -24.92 -10.26
CA LEU A 328 7.89 -24.71 -9.95
C LEU A 328 8.78 -25.87 -10.43
N GLY A 329 8.17 -27.01 -10.72
CA GLY A 329 8.88 -28.26 -11.02
C GLY A 329 9.19 -29.10 -9.78
N PRO A 330 9.51 -30.39 -9.97
CA PRO A 330 9.72 -31.37 -8.89
C PRO A 330 10.96 -31.10 -8.03
N ASP A 331 11.97 -30.43 -8.59
CA ASP A 331 13.27 -30.19 -7.95
C ASP A 331 13.37 -28.85 -7.23
N HIS A 332 12.34 -28.00 -7.32
CA HIS A 332 12.35 -26.68 -6.69
C HIS A 332 12.41 -26.81 -5.15
N PRO A 333 13.18 -25.95 -4.44
CA PRO A 333 13.32 -26.03 -2.98
C PRO A 333 11.98 -26.05 -2.21
N ASP A 334 11.00 -25.25 -2.64
CA ASP A 334 9.67 -25.23 -2.02
C ASP A 334 8.88 -26.54 -2.27
N THR A 335 8.99 -27.12 -3.47
CA THR A 335 8.39 -28.42 -3.82
C THR A 335 9.00 -29.56 -2.98
N LEU A 336 10.32 -29.54 -2.79
CA LEU A 336 11.01 -30.48 -1.92
C LEU A 336 10.65 -30.25 -0.44
N ARG A 337 10.42 -29.00 -0.02
CA ARG A 337 9.95 -28.67 1.33
C ARG A 337 8.53 -29.17 1.56
N SER A 338 7.63 -29.13 0.58
CA SER A 338 6.24 -29.54 0.78
C SER A 338 6.13 -31.04 0.95
N ARG A 339 6.95 -31.81 0.23
CA ARG A 339 7.13 -33.26 0.48
C ARG A 339 7.60 -33.57 1.90
N GLN A 340 8.54 -32.79 2.43
CA GLN A 340 9.01 -32.97 3.81
C GLN A 340 7.88 -32.72 4.81
N PHE A 341 7.18 -31.59 4.68
CA PHE A 341 6.08 -31.25 5.59
C PHE A 341 4.93 -32.25 5.49
N LEU A 342 4.63 -32.72 4.29
CA LEU A 342 3.64 -33.77 4.07
C LEU A 342 4.04 -35.06 4.78
N ALA A 343 5.30 -35.47 4.65
CA ALA A 343 5.80 -36.68 5.32
C ALA A 343 5.77 -36.58 6.85
N VAL A 344 6.14 -35.42 7.41
CA VAL A 344 6.07 -35.17 8.85
C VAL A 344 4.62 -35.34 9.34
N ASN A 345 3.67 -34.64 8.72
CA ASN A 345 2.26 -34.70 9.10
C ASN A 345 1.63 -36.09 8.89
N LEU A 346 2.07 -36.85 7.89
CA LEU A 346 1.66 -38.24 7.72
C LEU A 346 2.19 -39.14 8.85
N GLY A 347 3.43 -38.93 9.30
CA GLY A 347 3.97 -39.65 10.46
C GLY A 347 3.20 -39.33 11.75
N GLU A 348 2.95 -38.05 12.01
CA GLU A 348 2.22 -37.57 13.20
C GLU A 348 0.75 -38.04 13.22
N SER A 349 0.11 -38.16 12.05
CA SER A 349 -1.24 -38.74 11.93
C SER A 349 -1.27 -40.28 11.96
N GLY A 350 -0.12 -40.93 12.17
CA GLY A 350 0.00 -42.39 12.26
C GLY A 350 0.14 -43.14 10.94
N ARG A 351 0.11 -42.45 9.79
CA ARG A 351 0.31 -43.01 8.43
C ARG A 351 1.81 -43.21 8.13
N ARG A 352 2.54 -43.81 9.07
CA ARG A 352 4.00 -43.97 9.06
C ARG A 352 4.54 -44.73 7.84
N PRO A 353 3.93 -45.83 7.34
CA PRO A 353 4.41 -46.50 6.13
C PRO A 353 4.41 -45.59 4.88
N GLU A 354 3.40 -44.73 4.76
CA GLU A 354 3.33 -43.74 3.67
C GLU A 354 4.43 -42.67 3.82
N ALA A 355 4.61 -42.16 5.04
CA ALA A 355 5.67 -41.21 5.35
C ALA A 355 7.07 -41.76 5.02
N ILE A 356 7.38 -42.99 5.45
CA ILE A 356 8.67 -43.67 5.19
C ILE A 356 8.94 -43.78 3.69
N ARG A 357 7.96 -44.26 2.91
CA ARG A 357 8.11 -44.39 1.45
C ARG A 357 8.43 -43.06 0.78
N MET A 358 7.74 -42.00 1.16
CA MET A 358 7.99 -40.66 0.63
C MET A 358 9.34 -40.08 1.07
N LEU A 359 9.74 -40.29 2.34
CA LEU A 359 11.01 -39.81 2.88
C LEU A 359 12.20 -40.50 2.20
N ARG A 360 12.10 -41.79 1.89
CA ARG A 360 13.12 -42.51 1.10
C ARG A 360 13.32 -41.87 -0.27
N LEU A 361 12.23 -41.61 -1.00
CA LEU A 361 12.29 -40.92 -2.30
C LEU A 361 12.82 -39.49 -2.17
N LEU A 362 12.33 -38.74 -1.19
CA LEU A 362 12.77 -37.35 -0.96
C LEU A 362 14.26 -37.27 -0.60
N LEU A 363 14.79 -38.25 0.15
CA LEU A 363 16.20 -38.31 0.49
C LEU A 363 17.08 -38.52 -0.75
N LEU A 364 16.65 -39.38 -1.69
CA LEU A 364 17.34 -39.57 -2.97
C LEU A 364 17.31 -38.28 -3.80
N ASP A 365 16.14 -37.64 -3.90
CA ASP A 365 15.98 -36.39 -4.66
C ASP A 365 16.82 -35.26 -4.06
N ARG A 366 16.81 -35.07 -2.74
CA ARG A 366 17.63 -34.05 -2.07
C ARG A 366 19.12 -34.32 -2.17
N ARG A 367 19.55 -35.59 -2.07
CA ARG A 367 20.96 -35.96 -2.30
C ARG A 367 21.41 -35.59 -3.71
N ARG A 368 20.56 -35.80 -4.73
CA ARG A 368 20.85 -35.43 -6.11
C ARG A 368 20.87 -33.90 -6.32
N VAL A 369 19.92 -33.18 -5.75
CA VAL A 369 19.71 -31.73 -6.02
C VAL A 369 20.57 -30.84 -5.13
N LEU A 370 20.66 -31.13 -3.84
CA LEU A 370 21.30 -30.29 -2.81
C LEU A 370 22.62 -30.88 -2.29
N GLY A 371 22.84 -32.18 -2.49
CA GLY A 371 23.99 -32.91 -1.95
C GLY A 371 23.68 -33.63 -0.62
N GLY A 372 24.58 -34.55 -0.25
CA GLY A 372 24.45 -35.39 0.95
C GLY A 372 24.57 -34.64 2.27
N ASP A 373 25.30 -33.52 2.24
CA ASP A 373 25.69 -32.71 3.41
C ASP A 373 24.74 -31.54 3.67
N ASP A 374 23.84 -31.24 2.74
CA ASP A 374 22.88 -30.16 2.90
C ASP A 374 21.99 -30.37 4.13
N VAL A 375 21.73 -29.28 4.86
CA VAL A 375 20.98 -29.31 6.13
C VAL A 375 19.57 -29.89 5.93
N ALA A 376 18.91 -29.62 4.80
CA ALA A 376 17.61 -30.17 4.49
C ALA A 376 17.69 -31.68 4.17
N THR A 377 18.76 -32.15 3.53
CA THR A 377 19.03 -33.58 3.31
C THR A 377 19.22 -34.31 4.66
N LEU A 378 20.06 -33.76 5.54
CA LEU A 378 20.30 -34.31 6.88
C LEU A 378 19.02 -34.32 7.73
N ARG A 379 18.16 -33.30 7.59
CA ARG A 379 16.85 -33.27 8.24
C ARG A 379 15.93 -34.39 7.73
N THR A 380 15.86 -34.63 6.42
CA THR A 380 15.05 -35.74 5.87
C THR A 380 15.48 -37.09 6.42
N ARG A 381 16.80 -37.34 6.49
CA ARG A 381 17.34 -38.58 7.05
C ARG A 381 16.91 -38.78 8.50
N HIS A 382 16.93 -37.72 9.30
CA HIS A 382 16.49 -37.77 10.69
C HIS A 382 15.01 -38.16 10.82
N VAL A 383 14.14 -37.51 10.03
CA VAL A 383 12.69 -37.80 10.07
C VAL A 383 12.38 -39.21 9.59
N LEU A 384 13.15 -39.73 8.62
CA LEU A 384 13.07 -41.12 8.19
C LEU A 384 13.42 -42.09 9.32
N ALA A 385 14.56 -41.88 9.98
CA ALA A 385 14.99 -42.73 11.08
C ALA A 385 13.99 -42.72 12.25
N HIS A 386 13.43 -41.56 12.58
CA HIS A 386 12.39 -41.45 13.61
C HIS A 386 11.13 -42.27 13.27
N ASN A 387 10.64 -42.19 12.02
CA ASN A 387 9.47 -42.97 11.60
C ASN A 387 9.76 -44.49 11.57
N LEU A 388 10.97 -44.90 11.17
CA LEU A 388 11.40 -46.30 11.21
C LEU A 388 11.44 -46.84 12.64
N ALA A 389 12.02 -46.07 13.58
CA ALA A 389 12.07 -46.45 14.99
C ALA A 389 10.66 -46.65 15.58
N LEU A 390 9.71 -45.75 15.27
CA LEU A 390 8.32 -45.88 15.71
C LEU A 390 7.57 -47.07 15.06
N MET A 391 8.08 -47.60 13.94
CA MET A 391 7.55 -48.81 13.31
C MET A 391 8.25 -50.09 13.78
N GLY A 392 9.22 -50.00 14.70
CA GLY A 392 10.00 -51.14 15.20
C GLY A 392 11.19 -51.53 14.32
N GLU A 393 11.47 -50.79 13.26
CA GLU A 393 12.61 -51.03 12.35
C GLU A 393 13.91 -50.45 12.95
N HIS A 394 14.26 -50.90 14.15
CA HIS A 394 15.30 -50.29 14.99
C HIS A 394 16.70 -50.38 14.36
N ASP A 395 17.03 -51.48 13.68
CA ASP A 395 18.34 -51.66 13.05
C ASP A 395 18.60 -50.64 11.92
N GLU A 396 17.61 -50.45 11.03
CA GLU A 396 17.70 -49.48 9.94
C GLU A 396 17.72 -48.05 10.49
N ALA A 397 16.88 -47.74 11.48
CA ALA A 397 16.86 -46.44 12.14
C ALA A 397 18.21 -46.13 12.82
N ALA A 398 18.82 -47.10 13.52
CA ALA A 398 20.11 -46.92 14.18
C ALA A 398 21.24 -46.72 13.18
N ALA A 399 21.23 -47.44 12.05
CA ALA A 399 22.18 -47.23 10.97
C ALA A 399 22.10 -45.81 10.40
N LEU A 400 20.90 -45.33 10.08
CA LEU A 400 20.69 -43.97 9.58
C LEU A 400 21.11 -42.89 10.58
N LEU A 401 20.84 -43.10 11.88
CA LEU A 401 21.22 -42.16 12.93
C LEU A 401 22.74 -42.12 13.16
N ARG A 402 23.44 -43.26 13.09
CA ARG A 402 24.92 -43.30 13.17
C ARG A 402 25.57 -42.47 12.06
N GLU A 403 25.14 -42.67 10.82
CA GLU A 403 25.61 -41.86 9.69
C GLU A 403 25.25 -40.37 9.86
N LEU A 404 24.02 -40.09 10.30
CA LEU A 404 23.56 -38.72 10.53
C LEU A 404 24.37 -37.97 11.59
N VAL A 405 24.71 -38.62 12.70
CA VAL A 405 25.53 -38.02 13.76
C VAL A 405 26.90 -37.66 13.20
N ALA A 406 27.58 -38.59 12.53
CA ALA A 406 28.89 -38.33 11.93
C ALA A 406 28.85 -37.17 10.92
N ASP A 407 27.84 -37.14 10.05
CA ASP A 407 27.66 -36.04 9.08
C ASP A 407 27.36 -34.71 9.78
N ARG A 408 26.49 -34.68 10.80
CA ARG A 408 26.16 -33.45 11.53
C ARG A 408 27.32 -32.93 12.37
N GLU A 409 28.12 -33.81 12.97
CA GLU A 409 29.34 -33.41 13.69
C GLU A 409 30.33 -32.75 12.74
N ARG A 410 30.49 -33.28 11.53
CA ARG A 410 31.36 -32.71 10.49
C ARG A 410 30.83 -31.39 9.93
N VAL A 411 29.52 -31.28 9.67
CA VAL A 411 28.91 -30.14 8.97
C VAL A 411 28.51 -29.00 9.92
N LEU A 412 27.92 -29.32 11.07
CA LEU A 412 27.34 -28.35 12.02
C LEU A 412 28.16 -28.22 13.31
N GLY A 413 29.04 -29.17 13.60
CA GLY A 413 29.79 -29.26 14.84
C GLY A 413 29.11 -30.16 15.89
N PRO A 414 29.89 -30.63 16.89
CA PRO A 414 29.42 -31.58 17.91
C PRO A 414 28.37 -31.02 18.86
N ASP A 415 28.44 -29.71 19.16
CA ASP A 415 27.56 -29.04 20.14
C ASP A 415 26.30 -28.46 19.52
N HIS A 416 26.12 -28.58 18.19
CA HIS A 416 24.94 -28.04 17.52
C HIS A 416 23.66 -28.75 18.00
N PRO A 417 22.55 -28.04 18.28
CA PRO A 417 21.32 -28.64 18.84
C PRO A 417 20.79 -29.84 18.05
N HIS A 418 20.88 -29.81 16.72
CA HIS A 418 20.48 -30.94 15.87
C HIS A 418 21.43 -32.14 15.94
N THR A 419 22.72 -31.94 16.21
CA THR A 419 23.71 -33.01 16.42
C THR A 419 23.41 -33.71 17.75
N LEU A 420 23.24 -32.93 18.81
CA LEU A 420 22.90 -33.43 20.15
C LEU A 420 21.58 -34.22 20.13
N ARG A 421 20.55 -33.72 19.42
CA ARG A 421 19.28 -34.44 19.27
C ARG A 421 19.46 -35.80 18.60
N ALA A 422 20.19 -35.88 17.48
CA ALA A 422 20.42 -37.15 16.79
C ALA A 422 21.21 -38.16 17.66
N ARG A 423 22.17 -37.69 18.47
CA ARG A 423 22.91 -38.54 19.40
C ARG A 423 22.03 -39.11 20.49
N ARG A 424 21.16 -38.29 21.07
CA ARG A 424 20.18 -38.74 22.06
C ARG A 424 19.25 -39.79 21.46
N ASP A 425 18.65 -39.50 20.30
CA ASP A 425 17.71 -40.40 19.65
C ASP A 425 18.40 -41.73 19.25
N LEU A 426 19.69 -41.70 18.86
CA LEU A 426 20.50 -42.92 18.66
C LEU A 426 20.75 -43.69 19.96
N SER A 427 21.07 -42.99 21.05
CA SER A 427 21.32 -43.61 22.35
C SER A 427 20.07 -44.29 22.90
N GLU A 428 18.92 -43.64 22.80
CA GLU A 428 17.63 -44.20 23.23
C GLU A 428 17.30 -45.48 22.45
N LEU A 429 17.55 -45.47 21.14
CA LEU A 429 17.30 -46.61 20.27
C LEU A 429 18.22 -47.82 20.53
N VAL A 430 19.49 -47.57 20.88
CA VAL A 430 20.48 -48.63 21.14
C VAL A 430 20.40 -49.17 22.58
N VAL A 431 19.90 -48.38 23.53
CA VAL A 431 19.71 -48.81 24.93
C VAL A 431 18.34 -49.46 25.15
N GLY A 432 17.33 -49.09 24.36
CA GLY A 432 15.95 -49.57 24.47
C GLY A 432 15.56 -50.74 23.57
N GLY A 433 16.41 -51.14 22.62
CA GLY A 433 16.27 -52.35 21.80
C GLY A 433 17.18 -53.46 22.31
#